data_AF-A0A8T2AGN7-F1
#
_entry.id   AF-A0A8T2AGN7-F1
#
_cell.length_a   1.000
_cell.length_b   1.000
_cell.length_c   1.000
_cell.angle_alpha   90.00
_cell.angle_beta   90.00
_cell.angle_gamma   90.00
#
_symmetry.space_group_name_H-M   'P 1'
#
loop_
_entity.id
_entity.type
_entity.pdbx_description
1 polymer ?
#
loop_
_entity_poly.entity_id
_entity_poly.type
_entity_poly.pdbx_seq_one_letter_code
_entity_poly.pdbx_strand_id
1 'polypeptide(L)'
;MATVDVINGDSISTLHSDIIQTQILTRLDGPTLASTATTSSYLQTLCTEERLWQELSIATWPAINDPRVVRAISSFPSGYRSFFADSYPFTEHTWQSEKHDPPTGLISAVDLYYRGEIIYSKVQEMETEKGKSGWFLSSPFRVDILDPKESVQTRIRYPGGDYEAWVKDMEESMKLNWILIDPIKKRAANISSRKAVSARRNWLTGDLEIRFSTIVTAAGAEVAAVVSCGSAEAWKEVDEEVGGEIHVRDVRLQVEDIEGKCMKGRDSLVILQGLLEGKRSCKDNEERRAKERYEEYVRMKIQWRENKERKEKAQDTICMIFGFSLFVLLWSFILLR
;
A
#
# COMPACT_ATOMS: atom_id res chain seq x y z
N MET A 1 22.44 -25.06 -56.98
CA MET A 1 22.82 -23.74 -56.43
C MET A 1 21.53 -22.97 -56.22
N ALA A 2 20.92 -23.09 -55.05
CA ALA A 2 19.74 -22.31 -54.69
C ALA A 2 20.25 -21.01 -54.07
N THR A 3 20.04 -19.90 -54.78
CA THR A 3 20.21 -18.55 -54.25
C THR A 3 19.17 -18.36 -53.16
N VAL A 4 19.61 -18.31 -51.91
CA VAL A 4 18.80 -17.88 -50.78
C VAL A 4 18.57 -16.39 -50.97
N ASP A 5 17.35 -16.02 -51.33
CA ASP A 5 16.91 -14.63 -51.28
C ASP A 5 17.07 -14.14 -49.84
N VAL A 6 18.09 -13.31 -49.62
CA VAL A 6 18.22 -12.52 -48.40
C VAL A 6 17.07 -11.52 -48.47
N ILE A 7 15.99 -11.82 -47.74
CA ILE A 7 14.97 -10.83 -47.44
C ILE A 7 15.70 -9.74 -46.68
N ASN A 8 16.00 -8.64 -47.38
CA ASN A 8 16.53 -7.42 -46.81
C ASN A 8 15.39 -6.82 -45.98
N GLY A 9 15.20 -7.33 -44.76
CA GLY A 9 14.20 -6.81 -43.84
C GLY A 9 14.62 -5.41 -43.44
N ASP A 10 13.85 -4.41 -43.84
CA ASP A 10 14.07 -3.04 -43.39
C ASP A 10 14.08 -3.01 -41.86
N SER A 11 15.23 -2.64 -41.29
CA SER A 11 15.41 -2.54 -39.84
C SER A 11 14.54 -1.42 -39.28
N ILE A 12 14.04 -1.53 -38.05
CA ILE A 12 13.31 -0.46 -37.36
C ILE A 12 14.08 0.88 -37.34
N SER A 13 15.41 0.82 -37.42
CA SER A 13 16.29 1.99 -37.51
C SER A 13 16.18 2.77 -38.83
N THR A 14 15.46 2.26 -39.84
CA THR A 14 15.17 2.98 -41.09
C THR A 14 14.01 3.96 -40.93
N LEU A 15 13.17 3.79 -39.90
CA LEU A 15 12.12 4.75 -39.57
C LEU A 15 12.71 6.05 -39.01
N HIS A 16 12.04 7.16 -39.28
CA HIS A 16 12.42 8.45 -38.71
C HIS A 16 12.25 8.42 -37.18
N SER A 17 13.21 9.01 -36.44
CA SER A 17 13.22 9.03 -34.97
C SER A 17 11.91 9.54 -34.38
N ASP A 18 11.34 10.59 -34.97
CA ASP A 18 10.10 11.19 -34.49
C ASP A 18 8.91 10.22 -34.56
N ILE A 19 8.85 9.35 -35.56
CA ILE A 19 7.79 8.32 -35.65
C ILE A 19 7.96 7.33 -34.50
N ILE A 20 9.19 6.89 -34.26
CA ILE A 20 9.51 5.96 -33.17
C ILE A 20 9.16 6.61 -31.83
N GLN A 21 9.64 7.83 -31.57
CA GLN A 21 9.43 8.53 -30.30
C GLN A 21 7.97 8.89 -30.05
N THR A 22 7.28 9.48 -31.03
CA THR A 22 5.95 10.07 -30.81
C THR A 22 4.79 9.12 -31.06
N GLN A 23 4.95 8.10 -31.92
CA GLN A 23 3.86 7.20 -32.31
C GLN A 23 4.01 5.78 -31.78
N ILE A 24 5.25 5.31 -31.60
CA ILE A 24 5.53 3.94 -31.16
C ILE A 24 5.79 3.90 -29.66
N LEU A 25 6.83 4.59 -29.18
CA LEU A 25 7.27 4.51 -27.78
C LEU A 25 6.21 5.05 -26.80
N THR A 26 5.45 6.10 -27.17
CA THR A 26 4.36 6.66 -26.36
C THR A 26 3.21 5.68 -26.09
N ARG A 27 3.11 4.57 -26.84
CA ARG A 27 2.05 3.56 -26.67
C ARG A 27 2.48 2.37 -25.82
N LEU A 28 3.75 2.30 -25.45
CA LEU A 28 4.31 1.20 -24.68
C LEU A 28 4.17 1.48 -23.17
N ASP A 29 3.88 0.46 -22.38
CA ASP A 29 3.92 0.57 -20.93
C ASP A 29 5.37 0.60 -20.42
N GLY A 30 5.56 1.01 -19.17
CA GLY A 30 6.90 1.17 -18.59
C GLY A 30 7.79 -0.08 -18.67
N PRO A 31 7.28 -1.28 -18.31
CA PRO A 31 8.04 -2.52 -18.51
C PRO A 31 8.42 -2.79 -19.96
N THR A 32 7.50 -2.61 -20.91
CA THR A 32 7.81 -2.82 -22.34
C THR A 32 8.81 -1.79 -22.85
N LEU A 33 8.74 -0.52 -22.39
CA LEU A 33 9.75 0.50 -22.67
C LEU A 33 11.13 0.11 -22.14
N ALA A 34 11.20 -0.35 -20.89
CA ALA A 34 12.45 -0.81 -20.29
C ALA A 34 13.03 -2.01 -21.06
N SER A 35 12.19 -2.97 -21.49
CA SER A 35 12.60 -4.09 -22.32
C SER A 35 13.00 -3.67 -23.74
N THR A 36 12.36 -2.65 -24.31
CA THR A 36 12.71 -2.13 -25.64
C THR A 36 14.08 -1.46 -25.61
N ALA A 37 14.39 -0.74 -24.53
CA ALA A 37 15.66 -0.07 -24.32
C ALA A 37 16.87 -1.01 -24.26
N THR A 38 16.68 -2.32 -23.98
CA THR A 38 17.80 -3.29 -23.91
C THR A 38 18.13 -3.93 -25.25
N THR A 39 17.31 -3.71 -26.29
CA THR A 39 17.45 -4.38 -27.58
C THR A 39 18.58 -3.81 -28.46
N SER A 40 18.87 -2.51 -28.35
CA SER A 40 19.95 -1.84 -29.09
C SER A 40 20.32 -0.51 -28.43
N SER A 41 21.53 -0.01 -28.70
CA SER A 41 21.96 1.33 -28.23
C SER A 41 21.09 2.46 -28.79
N TYR A 42 20.62 2.34 -30.03
CA TYR A 42 19.72 3.32 -30.66
C TYR A 42 18.39 3.41 -29.91
N LEU A 43 17.71 2.28 -29.68
CA LEU A 43 16.46 2.26 -28.92
C LEU A 43 16.66 2.61 -27.44
N GLN A 44 17.81 2.27 -26.87
CA GLN A 44 18.18 2.72 -25.53
C GLN A 44 18.16 4.25 -25.42
N THR A 45 18.81 4.95 -26.35
CA THR A 45 18.84 6.42 -26.38
C THR A 45 17.44 7.02 -26.49
N LEU A 46 16.60 6.50 -27.40
CA LEU A 46 15.23 6.99 -27.56
C LEU A 46 14.37 6.70 -26.32
N CYS A 47 14.49 5.53 -25.71
CA CYS A 47 13.73 5.16 -24.51
C CYS A 47 14.23 5.85 -23.23
N THR A 48 15.36 6.56 -23.25
CA THR A 48 15.85 7.34 -22.09
C THR A 48 15.33 8.77 -22.03
N GLU A 49 14.49 9.17 -22.96
CA GLU A 49 13.92 10.52 -22.99
C GLU A 49 13.05 10.80 -21.76
N GLU A 50 13.37 11.87 -21.02
CA GLU A 50 12.71 12.19 -19.75
C GLU A 50 11.21 12.47 -19.91
N ARG A 51 10.83 13.15 -20.99
CA ARG A 51 9.44 13.50 -21.28
C ARG A 51 8.55 12.27 -21.42
N LEU A 52 9.05 11.22 -22.06
CA LEU A 52 8.35 9.95 -22.21
C LEU A 52 8.03 9.33 -20.85
N TRP A 53 9.03 9.28 -19.94
CA TRP A 53 8.83 8.75 -18.59
C TRP A 53 7.95 9.65 -17.73
N GLN A 54 8.01 10.97 -17.91
CA GLN A 54 7.13 11.92 -17.24
C GLN A 54 5.67 11.69 -17.64
N GLU A 55 5.37 11.68 -18.94
CA GLU A 55 4.01 11.47 -19.46
C GLU A 55 3.47 10.10 -19.03
N LEU A 56 4.28 9.04 -19.13
CA LEU A 56 3.95 7.70 -18.65
C LEU A 56 3.65 7.66 -17.15
N SER A 57 4.52 8.28 -16.34
CA SER A 57 4.37 8.26 -14.87
C SER A 57 3.12 9.02 -14.43
N ILE A 58 2.84 10.18 -15.04
CA ILE A 58 1.64 10.98 -14.75
C ILE A 58 0.38 10.24 -15.19
N ALA A 59 0.41 9.56 -16.34
CA ALA A 59 -0.71 8.73 -16.80
C ALA A 59 -0.96 7.53 -15.87
N THR A 60 0.09 6.98 -15.25
CA THR A 60 -0.01 5.85 -14.31
C THR A 60 -0.47 6.30 -12.92
N TRP A 61 0.03 7.45 -12.45
CA TRP A 61 -0.20 7.99 -11.11
C TRP A 61 -0.47 9.51 -11.18
N PRO A 62 -1.72 9.93 -11.38
CA PRO A 62 -2.07 11.33 -11.54
C PRO A 62 -1.65 12.22 -10.36
N ALA A 63 -1.59 11.68 -9.14
CA ALA A 63 -1.18 12.44 -7.94
C ALA A 63 0.22 13.05 -8.07
N ILE A 64 1.12 12.48 -8.89
CA ILE A 64 2.50 12.94 -8.99
C ILE A 64 2.64 14.26 -9.75
N ASN A 65 1.59 14.73 -10.42
CA ASN A 65 1.56 16.03 -11.09
C ASN A 65 1.45 17.21 -10.11
N ASP A 66 1.33 16.95 -8.80
CA ASP A 66 1.42 17.98 -7.76
C ASP A 66 2.80 18.67 -7.79
N PRO A 67 2.89 20.01 -7.74
CA PRO A 67 4.15 20.75 -7.80
C PRO A 67 5.19 20.32 -6.75
N ARG A 68 4.77 19.82 -5.59
CA ARG A 68 5.66 19.32 -4.53
C ARG A 68 6.32 18.02 -4.96
N VAL A 69 5.56 17.11 -5.57
CA VAL A 69 6.06 15.83 -6.08
C VAL A 69 6.94 16.05 -7.30
N VAL A 70 6.52 16.91 -8.24
CA VAL A 70 7.33 17.29 -9.40
C VAL A 70 8.71 17.81 -8.96
N ARG A 71 8.73 18.68 -7.93
CA ARG A 71 9.98 19.19 -7.35
C ARG A 71 10.82 18.06 -6.72
N ALA A 72 10.21 17.16 -5.96
CA ALA A 72 10.92 16.03 -5.37
C ALA A 72 11.55 15.13 -6.45
N ILE A 73 10.77 14.73 -7.46
CA ILE A 73 11.23 13.87 -8.57
C ILE A 73 12.34 14.54 -9.38
N SER A 74 12.29 15.87 -9.58
CA SER A 74 13.35 16.58 -10.32
C SER A 74 14.74 16.46 -9.67
N SER A 75 14.81 16.11 -8.38
CA SER A 75 16.07 15.92 -7.66
C SER A 75 16.64 14.49 -7.78
N PHE A 76 15.87 13.55 -8.35
CA PHE A 76 16.24 12.14 -8.48
C PHE A 76 17.35 11.96 -9.53
N PRO A 77 18.21 10.92 -9.42
CA PRO A 77 19.34 10.74 -10.33
C PRO A 77 18.98 10.66 -11.81
N SER A 78 17.81 10.12 -12.16
CA SER A 78 17.27 10.09 -13.52
C SER A 78 15.78 10.46 -13.54
N GLY A 79 15.41 11.47 -12.74
CA GLY A 79 14.07 12.05 -12.73
C GLY A 79 12.93 11.02 -12.66
N TYR A 80 11.98 11.13 -13.58
CA TYR A 80 10.81 10.27 -13.69
C TYR A 80 11.16 8.83 -13.99
N ARG A 81 12.26 8.56 -14.70
CA ARG A 81 12.70 7.19 -14.96
C ARG A 81 13.14 6.48 -13.68
N SER A 82 13.91 7.17 -12.83
CA SER A 82 14.27 6.64 -11.51
C SER A 82 13.02 6.45 -10.65
N PHE A 83 12.13 7.44 -10.62
CA PHE A 83 10.88 7.37 -9.87
C PHE A 83 9.99 6.20 -10.29
N PHE A 84 9.84 5.97 -11.60
CA PHE A 84 9.05 4.86 -12.13
C PHE A 84 9.68 3.52 -11.79
N ALA A 85 10.99 3.37 -11.95
CA ALA A 85 11.72 2.16 -11.59
C ALA A 85 11.64 1.85 -10.08
N ASP A 86 11.45 2.87 -9.25
CA ASP A 86 11.26 2.75 -7.81
C ASP A 86 9.81 2.39 -7.42
N SER A 87 8.83 2.98 -8.10
CA SER A 87 7.41 2.92 -7.71
C SER A 87 6.61 1.82 -8.42
N TYR A 88 7.03 1.42 -9.62
CA TYR A 88 6.33 0.42 -10.45
C TYR A 88 6.58 -1.05 -10.03
N PRO A 89 7.77 -1.45 -9.58
CA PRO A 89 7.96 -2.82 -9.06
C PRO A 89 7.35 -2.98 -7.67
N PHE A 90 7.16 -4.23 -7.25
CA PHE A 90 6.88 -4.52 -5.84
C PHE A 90 8.19 -4.52 -5.05
N THR A 91 8.14 -4.10 -3.79
CA THR A 91 9.29 -4.18 -2.91
C THR A 91 9.42 -5.59 -2.33
N GLU A 92 10.59 -6.23 -2.47
CA GLU A 92 10.91 -7.46 -1.75
C GLU A 92 10.99 -7.18 -0.24
N HIS A 93 10.42 -8.06 0.58
CA HIS A 93 10.22 -7.83 2.02
C HIS A 93 11.40 -8.24 2.90
N THR A 94 12.55 -8.54 2.29
CA THR A 94 13.75 -9.03 2.97
C THR A 94 14.67 -7.87 3.32
N TRP A 95 14.21 -6.99 4.22
CA TRP A 95 15.00 -5.88 4.74
C TRP A 95 15.82 -6.33 5.94
N GLN A 96 17.11 -6.04 5.93
CA GLN A 96 17.89 -5.93 7.16
C GLN A 96 17.85 -4.47 7.58
N SER A 97 17.21 -4.19 8.72
CA SER A 97 17.21 -2.84 9.28
C SER A 97 18.62 -2.50 9.75
N GLU A 98 19.32 -1.68 8.97
CA GLU A 98 20.40 -0.89 9.52
C GLU A 98 19.81 0.18 10.46
N LYS A 99 20.56 0.55 11.51
CA LYS A 99 20.16 1.59 12.47
C LYS A 99 20.28 2.96 11.82
N HIS A 100 19.31 3.31 10.99
CA HIS A 100 19.20 4.64 10.40
C HIS A 100 18.22 5.49 11.20
N ASP A 101 18.46 6.79 11.19
CA ASP A 101 17.47 7.74 11.69
C ASP A 101 16.21 7.69 10.80
N PRO A 102 15.01 7.76 11.40
CA PRO A 102 13.77 7.67 10.65
C PRO A 102 13.69 8.81 9.63
N PRO A 103 13.15 8.55 8.42
CA PRO A 103 13.07 9.55 7.37
C PRO A 103 12.18 10.72 7.79
N THR A 104 12.59 11.92 7.40
CA THR A 104 11.81 13.15 7.54
C THR A 104 11.39 13.70 6.17
N GLY A 105 10.24 14.37 6.11
CA GLY A 105 9.73 15.04 4.93
C GLY A 105 9.14 14.09 3.89
N LEU A 106 8.65 12.92 4.32
CA LEU A 106 8.04 11.96 3.41
C LEU A 106 6.78 12.54 2.77
N ILE A 107 6.64 12.33 1.47
CA ILE A 107 5.46 12.74 0.71
C ILE A 107 4.67 11.49 0.33
N SER A 108 3.37 11.46 0.63
CA SER A 108 2.44 10.42 0.19
C SER A 108 1.66 10.92 -1.01
N ALA A 109 1.83 10.26 -2.15
CA ALA A 109 1.00 10.43 -3.34
C ALA A 109 0.03 9.26 -3.43
N VAL A 110 -1.28 9.55 -3.44
CA VAL A 110 -2.33 8.55 -3.33
C VAL A 110 -3.30 8.67 -4.49
N ASP A 111 -3.46 7.58 -5.25
CA ASP A 111 -4.43 7.46 -6.34
C ASP A 111 -5.32 6.23 -6.12
N LEU A 112 -6.63 6.46 -6.02
CA LEU A 112 -7.65 5.43 -5.84
C LEU A 112 -8.48 5.29 -7.12
N TYR A 113 -8.65 4.04 -7.55
CA TYR A 113 -9.36 3.66 -8.76
C TYR A 113 -10.47 2.68 -8.46
N TYR A 114 -11.56 2.76 -9.22
CA TYR A 114 -12.63 1.76 -9.25
C TYR A 114 -12.99 1.45 -10.69
N ARG A 115 -12.93 0.17 -11.06
CA ARG A 115 -13.18 -0.31 -12.44
C ARG A 115 -12.34 0.40 -13.50
N GLY A 116 -11.12 0.81 -13.13
CA GLY A 116 -10.17 1.50 -14.02
C GLY A 116 -10.31 3.03 -14.05
N GLU A 117 -11.38 3.59 -13.47
CA GLU A 117 -11.59 5.03 -13.40
C GLU A 117 -11.05 5.60 -12.10
N ILE A 118 -10.44 6.79 -12.16
CA ILE A 118 -9.92 7.46 -10.96
C ILE A 118 -11.07 8.05 -10.14
N ILE A 119 -11.11 7.71 -8.86
CA ILE A 119 -12.09 8.26 -7.89
C ILE A 119 -11.47 9.41 -7.12
N TYR A 120 -10.21 9.24 -6.72
CA TYR A 120 -9.56 10.14 -5.79
C TYR A 120 -8.06 10.19 -6.06
N SER A 121 -7.49 11.39 -6.03
CA SER A 121 -6.06 11.65 -6.24
C SER A 121 -5.64 12.80 -5.34
N LYS A 122 -4.70 12.57 -4.42
CA LYS A 122 -4.22 13.62 -3.50
C LYS A 122 -2.78 13.36 -3.07
N VAL A 123 -2.09 14.45 -2.75
CA VAL A 123 -0.76 14.45 -2.17
C VAL A 123 -0.79 15.03 -0.77
N GLN A 124 -0.26 14.27 0.19
CA GLN A 124 -0.10 14.67 1.58
C GLN A 124 1.37 14.62 1.98
N GLU A 125 1.89 15.72 2.53
CA GLU A 125 3.22 15.74 3.14
C GLU A 125 3.10 15.29 4.59
N MET A 126 3.97 14.37 5.02
CA MET A 126 4.07 13.99 6.42
C MET A 126 4.85 15.08 7.15
N GLU A 127 4.18 15.80 8.06
CA GLU A 127 4.81 16.82 8.89
C GLU A 127 5.77 16.17 9.90
N THR A 128 7.02 15.97 9.51
CA THR A 128 8.04 15.48 10.45
C THR A 128 8.99 16.58 10.96
N GLU A 129 9.00 17.79 10.40
CA GLU A 129 10.14 18.69 10.69
C GLU A 129 9.95 20.22 10.67
N LYS A 130 8.74 20.79 10.57
CA LYS A 130 8.60 22.26 10.73
C LYS A 130 7.76 22.66 11.93
N GLY A 131 8.32 22.40 13.10
CA GLY A 131 8.22 23.34 14.23
C GLY A 131 7.62 22.80 15.52
N LYS A 132 6.73 21.80 15.50
CA LYS A 132 6.18 21.23 16.74
C LYS A 132 5.73 19.80 16.48
N SER A 133 6.56 18.84 16.90
CA SER A 133 6.15 17.86 17.90
C SER A 133 6.76 16.48 17.63
N GLY A 134 7.72 16.09 18.46
CA GLY A 134 8.17 14.70 18.60
C GLY A 134 7.08 13.75 19.10
N TRP A 135 5.84 14.21 19.30
CA TRP A 135 4.71 13.34 19.66
C TRP A 135 4.40 12.30 18.58
N PHE A 136 4.62 12.62 17.29
CA PHE A 136 4.28 11.70 16.20
C PHE A 136 5.11 10.41 16.30
N LEU A 137 6.36 10.55 16.76
CA LEU A 137 7.25 9.42 16.97
C LEU A 137 6.80 8.51 18.12
N SER A 138 6.05 9.03 19.09
CA SER A 138 5.55 8.30 20.26
C SER A 138 4.06 7.96 20.20
N SER A 139 3.31 8.55 19.28
CA SER A 139 1.89 8.25 19.02
C SER A 139 1.73 7.05 18.09
N PRO A 140 0.55 6.39 18.09
CA PRO A 140 0.18 5.45 17.06
C PRO A 140 0.34 6.07 15.67
N PHE A 141 1.01 5.37 14.76
CA PHE A 141 1.24 5.84 13.40
C PHE A 141 -0.05 5.80 12.60
N ARG A 142 -0.44 6.97 12.09
CA ARG A 142 -1.60 7.15 11.23
C ARG A 142 -1.37 8.34 10.32
N VAL A 143 -1.63 8.15 9.03
CA VAL A 143 -1.61 9.22 8.04
C VAL A 143 -2.95 9.23 7.34
N ASP A 144 -3.77 10.23 7.67
CA ASP A 144 -5.07 10.45 7.05
C ASP A 144 -4.92 11.43 5.89
N ILE A 145 -5.49 11.08 4.73
CA ILE A 145 -5.43 11.89 3.50
C ILE A 145 -6.67 12.78 3.37
N LEU A 146 -7.80 12.33 3.93
CA LEU A 146 -9.04 13.07 4.01
C LEU A 146 -9.19 13.69 5.40
N ASP A 147 -9.65 14.94 5.43
CA ASP A 147 -10.05 15.53 6.70
C ASP A 147 -11.30 14.83 7.23
N PRO A 148 -11.50 14.70 8.56
CA PRO A 148 -12.65 13.98 9.13
C PRO A 148 -14.04 14.52 8.74
N LYS A 149 -14.11 15.73 8.16
CA LYS A 149 -15.33 16.38 7.67
C LYS A 149 -15.46 16.32 6.15
N GLU A 150 -14.42 15.87 5.47
CA GLU A 150 -14.37 15.75 4.02
C GLU A 150 -14.84 14.35 3.62
N SER A 151 -15.73 14.27 2.65
CA SER A 151 -16.10 13.00 2.01
C SER A 151 -16.04 13.19 0.51
N VAL A 152 -15.50 12.23 -0.20
CA VAL A 152 -15.41 12.28 -1.66
C VAL A 152 -16.67 11.64 -2.23
N GLN A 153 -17.49 12.45 -2.89
CA GLN A 153 -18.61 11.95 -3.66
C GLN A 153 -18.07 11.06 -4.78
N THR A 154 -18.53 9.81 -4.84
CA THR A 154 -18.13 8.88 -5.90
C THR A 154 -19.30 8.57 -6.82
N ARG A 155 -19.00 8.00 -7.99
CA ARG A 155 -20.01 7.46 -8.91
C ARG A 155 -20.46 6.05 -8.51
N ILE A 156 -19.96 5.51 -7.40
CA ILE A 156 -20.30 4.17 -6.93
C ILE A 156 -21.69 4.21 -6.32
N ARG A 157 -22.52 3.25 -6.74
CA ARG A 157 -23.84 3.01 -6.15
C ARG A 157 -23.90 1.58 -5.65
N TYR A 158 -24.42 1.44 -4.44
CA TYR A 158 -24.84 0.15 -3.94
C TYR A 158 -26.28 -0.09 -4.45
N PRO A 159 -26.53 -1.18 -5.21
CA PRO A 159 -27.83 -1.42 -5.84
C PRO A 159 -28.94 -1.89 -4.89
N GLY A 160 -28.62 -2.16 -3.62
CA GLY A 160 -29.52 -2.85 -2.71
C GLY A 160 -29.51 -4.37 -2.95
N GLY A 161 -29.91 -5.14 -1.93
CA GLY A 161 -29.98 -6.60 -1.97
C GLY A 161 -28.74 -7.29 -1.40
N ASP A 162 -28.02 -8.04 -2.24
CA ASP A 162 -26.91 -8.90 -1.80
C ASP A 162 -25.65 -8.09 -1.46
N TYR A 163 -25.53 -7.74 -0.19
CA TYR A 163 -24.40 -6.98 0.33
C TYR A 163 -23.07 -7.72 0.16
N GLU A 164 -23.04 -9.04 0.36
CA GLU A 164 -21.80 -9.84 0.27
C GLU A 164 -21.28 -9.92 -1.17
N ALA A 165 -22.18 -10.10 -2.15
CA ALA A 165 -21.79 -10.03 -3.56
C ALA A 165 -21.24 -8.66 -3.94
N TRP A 166 -21.83 -7.58 -3.40
CA TRP A 166 -21.32 -6.23 -3.63
C TRP A 166 -19.96 -5.98 -2.98
N VAL A 167 -19.74 -6.44 -1.75
CA VAL A 167 -18.44 -6.36 -1.07
C VAL A 167 -17.36 -7.05 -1.89
N LYS A 168 -17.67 -8.21 -2.47
CA LYS A 168 -16.74 -8.93 -3.34
C LYS A 168 -16.44 -8.18 -4.64
N ASP A 169 -17.45 -7.59 -5.29
CA ASP A 169 -17.25 -6.73 -6.47
C ASP A 169 -16.35 -5.54 -6.15
N MET A 170 -16.55 -4.92 -4.98
CA MET A 170 -15.74 -3.79 -4.51
C MET A 170 -14.29 -4.20 -4.27
N GLU A 171 -14.05 -5.36 -3.64
CA GLU A 171 -12.70 -5.90 -3.43
C GLU A 171 -11.98 -6.18 -4.77
N GLU A 172 -12.68 -6.77 -5.75
CA GLU A 172 -12.10 -7.12 -7.04
C GLU A 172 -11.89 -5.91 -7.96
N SER A 173 -12.77 -4.91 -7.86
CA SER A 173 -12.80 -3.74 -8.75
C SER A 173 -11.96 -2.56 -8.28
N MET A 174 -11.64 -2.45 -6.99
CA MET A 174 -10.85 -1.34 -6.46
C MET A 174 -9.35 -1.57 -6.60
N LYS A 175 -8.64 -0.50 -6.97
CA LYS A 175 -7.18 -0.45 -6.96
C LYS A 175 -6.69 0.81 -6.26
N LEU A 176 -5.61 0.70 -5.51
CA LEU A 176 -4.98 1.81 -4.81
C LEU A 176 -3.50 1.86 -5.15
N ASN A 177 -2.98 3.04 -5.48
CA ASN A 177 -1.55 3.28 -5.47
C ASN A 177 -1.25 4.25 -4.33
N TRP A 178 -0.52 3.77 -3.33
CA TRP A 178 0.05 4.62 -2.30
C TRP A 178 1.56 4.68 -2.49
N ILE A 179 2.04 5.76 -3.10
CA ILE A 179 3.46 5.96 -3.36
C ILE A 179 4.03 6.87 -2.27
N LEU A 180 4.99 6.33 -1.55
CA LEU A 180 5.79 7.08 -0.60
C LEU A 180 7.04 7.60 -1.31
N ILE A 181 7.34 8.89 -1.12
CA ILE A 181 8.44 9.59 -1.76
C ILE A 181 9.32 10.21 -0.68
N ASP A 182 10.59 9.85 -0.68
CA ASP A 182 11.61 10.44 0.16
C ASP A 182 12.42 11.46 -0.66
N PRO A 183 12.18 12.78 -0.49
CA PRO A 183 12.90 13.80 -1.24
C PRO A 183 14.36 13.93 -0.81
N ILE A 184 14.74 13.47 0.39
CA ILE A 184 16.10 13.55 0.93
C ILE A 184 16.94 12.43 0.32
N LYS A 185 16.43 11.19 0.38
CA LYS A 185 17.10 10.01 -0.18
C LYS A 185 16.90 9.85 -1.67
N LYS A 186 15.98 10.63 -2.26
CA LYS A 186 15.66 10.62 -3.70
C LYS A 186 15.20 9.24 -4.16
N ARG A 187 14.35 8.62 -3.33
CA ARG A 187 13.79 7.29 -3.55
C ARG A 187 12.28 7.34 -3.41
N ALA A 188 11.61 6.45 -4.11
CA ALA A 188 10.17 6.23 -3.95
C ALA A 188 9.85 4.74 -3.82
N ALA A 189 8.68 4.43 -3.30
CA ALA A 189 8.15 3.07 -3.30
C ALA A 189 6.64 3.08 -3.20
N ASN A 190 5.98 2.19 -3.94
CA ASN A 190 4.57 1.90 -3.72
C ASN A 190 4.45 0.93 -2.54
N ILE A 191 3.82 1.37 -1.46
CA ILE A 191 3.66 0.58 -0.23
C ILE A 191 2.33 -0.17 -0.17
N SER A 192 1.47 0.01 -1.17
CA SER A 192 0.19 -0.69 -1.30
C SER A 192 0.32 -1.97 -2.13
N SER A 193 -0.57 -2.93 -1.90
CA SER A 193 -0.69 -4.17 -2.69
C SER A 193 -1.28 -3.97 -4.09
N ARG A 194 -1.63 -2.73 -4.48
CA ARG A 194 -2.40 -2.34 -5.68
C ARG A 194 -3.83 -2.84 -5.72
N LYS A 195 -4.04 -4.14 -5.55
CA LYS A 195 -5.36 -4.74 -5.40
C LYS A 195 -5.72 -4.88 -3.93
N ALA A 196 -7.02 -4.84 -3.64
CA ALA A 196 -7.50 -5.08 -2.30
C ALA A 196 -7.16 -6.51 -1.87
N VAL A 197 -6.74 -6.66 -0.61
CA VAL A 197 -6.48 -7.97 0.02
C VAL A 197 -7.61 -8.41 0.92
N SER A 198 -8.45 -7.46 1.36
CA SER A 198 -9.70 -7.73 2.06
C SER A 198 -10.65 -6.55 1.92
N ALA A 199 -11.95 -6.84 1.90
CA ALA A 199 -13.02 -5.88 2.08
C ALA A 199 -13.96 -6.39 3.17
N ARG A 200 -14.24 -5.57 4.19
CA ARG A 200 -15.11 -5.97 5.31
C ARG A 200 -15.90 -4.80 5.85
N ARG A 201 -17.10 -5.05 6.32
CA ARG A 201 -17.87 -4.04 7.04
C ARG A 201 -17.26 -3.79 8.41
N ASN A 202 -17.04 -2.52 8.73
CA ASN A 202 -16.68 -2.09 10.06
C ASN A 202 -17.94 -2.18 10.95
N TRP A 203 -17.85 -3.00 11.99
CA TRP A 203 -18.97 -3.25 12.91
C TRP A 203 -19.39 -2.01 13.70
N LEU A 204 -18.51 -1.02 13.88
CA LEU A 204 -18.78 0.19 14.66
C LEU A 204 -19.38 1.29 13.80
N THR A 205 -18.83 1.52 12.60
CA THR A 205 -19.28 2.63 11.72
C THR A 205 -20.29 2.19 10.66
N GLY A 206 -20.43 0.89 10.42
CA GLY A 206 -21.22 0.34 9.32
C GLY A 206 -20.57 0.48 7.95
N ASP A 207 -19.39 1.12 7.85
CA ASP A 207 -18.71 1.40 6.59
C ASP A 207 -17.97 0.18 6.04
N LEU A 208 -17.87 0.10 4.71
CA LEU A 208 -17.02 -0.88 4.06
C LEU A 208 -15.54 -0.44 4.15
N GLU A 209 -14.74 -1.15 4.94
CA GLU A 209 -13.30 -1.00 5.00
C GLU A 209 -12.62 -1.94 3.99
N ILE A 210 -11.94 -1.35 3.02
CA ILE A 210 -11.15 -2.04 2.02
C ILE A 210 -9.67 -1.84 2.35
N ARG A 211 -8.93 -2.94 2.50
CA ARG A 211 -7.50 -2.92 2.86
C ARG A 211 -6.62 -3.27 1.67
N PHE A 212 -5.55 -2.49 1.52
CA PHE A 212 -4.44 -2.71 0.60
C PHE A 212 -3.17 -2.81 1.42
N SER A 213 -2.70 -4.04 1.65
CA SER A 213 -1.69 -4.28 2.69
C SER A 213 -0.42 -4.89 2.14
N THR A 214 0.71 -4.42 2.66
CA THR A 214 2.04 -5.00 2.43
C THR A 214 2.54 -5.61 3.73
N ILE A 215 2.78 -6.92 3.73
CA ILE A 215 3.27 -7.64 4.90
C ILE A 215 4.80 -7.56 4.97
N VAL A 216 5.30 -7.07 6.09
CA VAL A 216 6.74 -6.98 6.39
C VAL A 216 7.09 -8.08 7.40
N THR A 217 7.39 -9.26 6.86
CA THR A 217 7.65 -10.48 7.66
C THR A 217 8.81 -10.30 8.64
N ALA A 218 9.88 -9.60 8.24
CA ALA A 218 11.05 -9.33 9.09
C ALA A 218 10.71 -8.55 10.37
N ALA A 219 9.68 -7.70 10.33
CA ALA A 219 9.23 -6.89 11.46
C ALA A 219 7.97 -7.46 12.13
N GLY A 220 7.38 -8.53 11.60
CA GLY A 220 6.07 -9.04 12.05
C GLY A 220 4.94 -8.01 11.92
N ALA A 221 5.06 -7.09 10.97
CA ALA A 221 4.19 -5.93 10.84
C ALA A 221 3.45 -5.89 9.50
N GLU A 222 2.28 -5.28 9.49
CA GLU A 222 1.45 -5.02 8.32
C GLU A 222 1.43 -3.52 8.05
N VAL A 223 1.85 -3.10 6.84
CA VAL A 223 1.62 -1.74 6.35
C VAL A 223 0.29 -1.75 5.61
N ALA A 224 -0.75 -1.23 6.25
CA ALA A 224 -2.13 -1.25 5.75
C ALA A 224 -2.56 0.14 5.28
N ALA A 225 -2.85 0.26 3.98
CA ALA A 225 -3.63 1.37 3.47
C ALA A 225 -5.11 0.97 3.48
N VAL A 226 -5.94 1.71 4.23
CA VAL A 226 -7.35 1.40 4.46
C VAL A 226 -8.21 2.51 3.85
N VAL A 227 -9.18 2.10 3.04
CA VAL A 227 -10.18 2.98 2.43
C VAL A 227 -11.53 2.65 3.05
N SER A 228 -12.18 3.62 3.67
CA SER A 228 -13.53 3.47 4.23
C SER A 228 -14.56 4.08 3.28
N CYS A 229 -15.45 3.23 2.78
CA CYS A 229 -16.56 3.62 1.90
C CYS A 229 -17.88 3.49 2.67
N GLY A 230 -18.68 4.55 2.69
CA GLY A 230 -19.94 4.58 3.41
C GLY A 230 -21.03 5.32 2.65
N SER A 231 -22.22 5.42 3.24
CA SER A 231 -23.30 6.24 2.68
C SER A 231 -22.88 7.70 2.54
N ALA A 232 -23.48 8.40 1.58
CA ALA A 232 -23.33 9.85 1.38
C ALA A 232 -23.64 10.67 2.64
N GLU A 233 -24.56 10.19 3.48
CA GLU A 233 -24.82 10.78 4.80
C GLU A 233 -23.81 10.22 5.80
N ALA A 234 -22.95 11.07 6.36
CA ALA A 234 -21.80 10.70 7.21
C ALA A 234 -22.13 9.86 8.46
N TRP A 235 -23.42 9.71 8.80
CA TRP A 235 -23.90 9.01 10.00
C TRP A 235 -24.99 7.98 9.71
N LYS A 236 -25.35 7.79 8.43
CA LYS A 236 -26.33 6.79 8.04
C LYS A 236 -25.61 5.59 7.48
N GLU A 237 -26.03 4.40 7.89
CA GLU A 237 -25.62 3.18 7.24
C GLU A 237 -26.25 3.12 5.84
N VAL A 238 -25.59 2.40 4.93
CA VAL A 238 -26.17 2.15 3.63
C VAL A 238 -27.38 1.23 3.84
N ASP A 239 -28.54 1.65 3.33
CA ASP A 239 -29.75 0.83 3.40
C ASP A 239 -29.53 -0.43 2.55
N GLU A 240 -29.57 -1.59 3.21
CA GLU A 240 -29.31 -2.88 2.57
C GLU A 240 -30.37 -3.23 1.52
N GLU A 241 -31.62 -2.81 1.71
CA GLU A 241 -32.74 -3.16 0.84
C GLU A 241 -32.86 -2.18 -0.34
N VAL A 242 -32.71 -0.89 -0.08
CA VAL A 242 -32.96 0.17 -1.08
C VAL A 242 -31.71 0.52 -1.88
N GLY A 243 -30.53 0.31 -1.31
CA GLY A 243 -29.30 0.79 -1.92
C GLY A 243 -29.06 2.29 -1.69
N GLY A 244 -27.93 2.80 -2.20
CA GLY A 244 -27.57 4.20 -2.01
C GLY A 244 -26.29 4.63 -2.71
N GLU A 245 -26.05 5.93 -2.70
CA GLU A 245 -24.78 6.52 -3.16
C GLU A 245 -23.68 6.29 -2.13
N ILE A 246 -22.52 5.86 -2.61
CA ILE A 246 -21.38 5.51 -1.76
C ILE A 246 -20.32 6.60 -1.87
N HIS A 247 -19.88 7.12 -0.74
CA HIS A 247 -18.81 8.12 -0.64
C HIS A 247 -17.57 7.48 0.01
N VAL A 248 -16.39 7.92 -0.43
CA VAL A 248 -15.15 7.60 0.29
C VAL A 248 -15.04 8.59 1.46
N ARG A 249 -15.11 8.06 2.67
CA ARG A 249 -15.09 8.85 3.92
C ARG A 249 -13.70 8.99 4.49
N ASP A 250 -12.85 7.98 4.32
CA ASP A 250 -11.54 7.95 4.93
C ASP A 250 -10.57 7.19 4.03
N VAL A 251 -9.35 7.72 3.88
CA VAL A 251 -8.23 7.08 3.19
C VAL A 251 -7.03 7.27 4.09
N ARG A 252 -6.60 6.18 4.72
CA ARG A 252 -5.60 6.22 5.78
C ARG A 252 -4.53 5.17 5.63
N LEU A 253 -3.32 5.50 6.04
CA LEU A 253 -2.20 4.56 6.16
C LEU A 253 -1.90 4.31 7.63
N GLN A 254 -1.78 3.03 7.98
CA GLN A 254 -1.41 2.58 9.31
C GLN A 254 -0.38 1.46 9.22
N VAL A 255 0.44 1.35 10.27
CA VAL A 255 1.34 0.20 10.44
C VAL A 255 0.88 -0.54 11.68
N GLU A 256 0.40 -1.76 11.49
CA GLU A 256 -0.13 -2.62 12.54
C GLU A 256 0.89 -3.72 12.90
N ASP A 257 0.99 -4.05 14.19
CA ASP A 257 1.70 -5.25 14.63
C ASP A 257 0.85 -6.52 14.44
N ILE A 258 1.43 -7.68 14.78
CA ILE A 258 0.72 -8.97 14.74
C ILE A 258 -0.54 -9.00 15.60
N GLU A 259 -0.67 -8.17 16.64
CA GLU A 259 -1.89 -8.07 17.43
C GLU A 259 -2.97 -7.23 16.73
N GLY A 260 -2.61 -6.44 15.72
CA GLY A 260 -3.48 -5.45 15.07
C GLY A 260 -3.45 -4.09 15.76
N LYS A 261 -2.46 -3.85 16.61
CA LYS A 261 -2.27 -2.56 17.26
C LYS A 261 -1.40 -1.68 16.38
N CYS A 262 -1.82 -0.44 16.19
CA CYS A 262 -1.01 0.56 15.50
C CYS A 262 0.32 0.75 16.23
N MET A 263 1.42 0.57 15.49
CA MET A 263 2.78 0.75 15.97
C MET A 263 3.06 2.24 16.22
N LYS A 264 4.09 2.53 17.00
CA LYS A 264 4.53 3.92 17.23
C LYS A 264 5.07 4.54 15.94
N GLY A 265 4.97 5.85 15.79
CA GLY A 265 5.46 6.53 14.60
C GLY A 265 6.93 6.26 14.29
N ARG A 266 7.80 6.22 15.30
CA ARG A 266 9.22 5.90 15.08
C ARG A 266 9.43 4.52 14.47
N ASP A 267 8.81 3.50 15.06
CA ASP A 267 8.97 2.11 14.60
C ASP A 267 8.35 1.92 13.20
N SER A 268 7.23 2.61 12.96
CA SER A 268 6.54 2.61 11.66
C SER A 268 7.37 3.27 10.56
N LEU A 269 8.02 4.40 10.86
CA LEU A 269 8.90 5.10 9.91
C LEU A 269 10.11 4.24 9.53
N VAL A 270 10.67 3.47 10.47
CA VAL A 270 11.75 2.50 10.18
C VAL A 270 11.27 1.42 9.21
N ILE A 271 10.04 0.91 9.39
CA ILE A 271 9.45 -0.07 8.47
C ILE A 271 9.24 0.54 7.07
N LEU A 272 8.68 1.75 7.00
CA LEU A 272 8.45 2.46 5.73
C LEU A 272 9.77 2.77 5.01
N GLN A 273 10.81 3.15 5.76
CA GLN A 273 12.15 3.34 5.23
C GLN A 273 12.72 2.05 4.66
N GLY A 274 12.55 0.91 5.35
CA GLY A 274 12.93 -0.39 4.81
C GLY A 274 12.25 -0.66 3.47
N LEU A 275 10.94 -0.38 3.36
CA LEU A 275 10.22 -0.54 2.10
C LEU A 275 10.71 0.39 0.97
N LEU A 276 11.18 1.60 1.33
CA LEU A 276 11.81 2.52 0.38
C LEU A 276 13.17 1.99 -0.10
N GLU A 277 14.00 1.45 0.79
CA GLU A 277 15.37 1.02 0.48
C GLU A 277 15.42 -0.34 -0.24
N GLY A 278 14.39 -1.14 -0.06
CA GLY A 278 13.65 -1.75 -1.16
C GLY A 278 14.39 -2.32 -2.38
N LYS A 279 14.67 -3.62 -2.43
CA LYS A 279 14.99 -4.39 -3.63
C LYS A 279 13.69 -4.51 -4.40
N ARG A 280 13.75 -4.11 -5.66
CA ARG A 280 12.60 -4.09 -6.56
C ARG A 280 12.45 -5.46 -7.23
N SER A 281 11.25 -6.04 -7.15
CA SER A 281 10.87 -7.29 -7.80
C SER A 281 9.73 -7.03 -8.79
N CYS A 282 9.97 -7.39 -10.05
CA CYS A 282 8.97 -7.41 -11.12
C CYS A 282 8.55 -8.86 -11.45
N LYS A 283 8.45 -9.74 -10.44
CA LYS A 283 8.00 -11.11 -10.69
C LYS A 283 6.54 -11.10 -11.13
N ASP A 284 6.22 -11.99 -12.07
CA ASP A 284 4.84 -12.19 -12.48
C ASP A 284 3.97 -12.59 -11.28
N ASN A 285 2.72 -12.13 -11.30
CA ASN A 285 1.68 -12.52 -10.34
C ASN A 285 1.92 -12.01 -8.90
N GLU A 286 2.73 -10.97 -8.70
CA GLU A 286 2.96 -10.38 -7.37
C GLU A 286 1.68 -9.88 -6.69
N GLU A 287 0.68 -9.40 -7.44
CA GLU A 287 -0.62 -9.01 -6.88
C GLU A 287 -1.31 -10.20 -6.18
N ARG A 288 -1.33 -11.37 -6.83
CA ARG A 288 -1.91 -12.59 -6.24
C ARG A 288 -1.08 -13.05 -5.06
N ARG A 289 0.25 -12.97 -5.16
CA ARG A 289 1.15 -13.30 -4.05
C ARG A 289 0.97 -12.35 -2.86
N ALA A 290 0.66 -11.08 -3.08
CA ALA A 290 0.37 -10.13 -2.01
C ALA A 290 -0.87 -10.57 -1.22
N LYS A 291 -1.93 -11.01 -1.91
CA LYS A 291 -3.12 -11.59 -1.28
C LYS A 291 -2.81 -12.89 -0.53
N GLU A 292 -2.05 -13.81 -1.13
CA GLU A 292 -1.62 -15.06 -0.45
C GLU A 292 -0.82 -14.77 0.84
N ARG A 293 0.11 -13.82 0.80
CA ARG A 293 0.89 -13.38 1.97
C ARG A 293 0.01 -12.77 3.06
N TYR A 294 -0.98 -11.98 2.65
CA TYR A 294 -1.94 -11.41 3.59
C TYR A 294 -2.76 -12.51 4.28
N GLU A 295 -3.29 -13.47 3.52
CA GLU A 295 -4.04 -14.60 4.08
C GLU A 295 -3.19 -15.45 5.03
N GLU A 296 -1.91 -15.68 4.70
CA GLU A 296 -0.97 -16.36 5.59
C GLU A 296 -0.73 -15.57 6.87
N TYR A 297 -0.55 -14.25 6.77
CA TYR A 297 -0.39 -13.36 7.92
C TYR A 297 -1.64 -13.38 8.82
N VAL A 298 -2.85 -13.37 8.24
CA VAL A 298 -4.10 -13.48 8.99
C VAL A 298 -4.19 -14.84 9.71
N ARG A 299 -3.83 -15.95 9.05
CA ARG A 299 -3.77 -17.28 9.70
C ARG A 299 -2.78 -17.28 10.87
N MET A 300 -1.60 -16.69 10.68
CA MET A 300 -0.59 -16.57 11.74
C MET A 300 -1.10 -15.74 12.92
N LYS A 301 -1.83 -14.64 12.65
CA LYS A 301 -2.46 -13.79 13.68
C LYS A 301 -3.51 -14.54 14.50
N ILE A 302 -4.32 -15.39 13.85
CA ILE A 302 -5.30 -16.26 14.53
C ILE A 302 -4.56 -17.26 15.45
N GLN A 303 -3.58 -18.00 14.91
CA GLN A 303 -2.81 -18.97 15.69
C GLN A 303 -2.08 -18.33 16.87
N TRP A 304 -1.55 -17.12 16.66
CA TRP A 304 -0.86 -16.36 17.71
C TRP A 304 -1.82 -16.00 18.84
N ARG A 305 -3.04 -15.54 18.52
CA ARG A 305 -4.09 -15.22 19.49
C ARG A 305 -4.53 -16.45 20.28
N GLU A 306 -4.78 -17.57 19.61
CA GLU A 306 -5.13 -18.84 20.26
C GLU A 306 -4.02 -19.32 21.21
N ASN A 307 -2.75 -19.18 20.81
CA ASN A 307 -1.61 -19.53 21.66
C ASN A 307 -1.52 -18.64 22.89
N LYS A 308 -1.81 -17.34 22.76
CA LYS A 308 -1.83 -16.40 23.87
C LYS A 308 -2.96 -16.72 24.84
N GLU A 309 -4.17 -16.95 24.35
CA GLU A 309 -5.32 -17.33 25.17
C GLU A 309 -5.07 -18.65 25.92
N ARG A 310 -4.45 -19.65 25.28
CA ARG A 310 -4.06 -20.90 25.95
C ARG A 310 -3.08 -20.67 27.10
N LYS A 311 -2.11 -19.76 26.93
CA LYS A 311 -1.14 -19.41 27.98
C LYS A 311 -1.80 -18.65 29.13
N GLU A 312 -2.67 -17.70 28.81
CA GLU A 312 -3.43 -16.92 29.81
C GLU A 312 -4.35 -17.83 30.63
N LYS A 313 -5.13 -18.72 29.98
CA LYS A 313 -5.94 -19.72 30.68
C LYS A 313 -5.12 -20.65 31.58
N ALA A 314 -3.94 -21.08 31.11
CA ALA A 314 -3.05 -21.91 31.92
C ALA A 314 -2.55 -21.13 33.15
N GLN A 315 -2.19 -19.86 32.99
CA GLN A 315 -1.77 -18.99 34.08
C GLN A 315 -2.89 -18.73 35.09
N ASP A 316 -4.11 -18.46 34.63
CA ASP A 316 -5.29 -18.28 35.49
C ASP A 316 -5.61 -19.56 36.28
N THR A 317 -5.50 -20.72 35.62
CA THR A 317 -5.70 -22.02 36.28
C THR A 317 -4.67 -22.25 37.38
N ILE A 318 -3.38 -21.96 37.12
CA ILE A 318 -2.32 -22.06 38.13
C ILE A 318 -2.57 -21.10 39.30
N CYS A 319 -2.95 -19.85 39.00
CA CYS A 319 -3.28 -18.85 40.01
C CYS A 319 -4.45 -19.29 40.90
N MET A 320 -5.51 -19.87 40.30
CA MET A 320 -6.67 -20.40 41.02
C MET A 320 -6.28 -21.58 41.93
N ILE A 321 -5.46 -22.51 41.45
CA ILE A 321 -4.96 -23.64 42.25
C ILE A 321 -4.12 -23.15 43.44
N PHE A 322 -3.25 -22.17 43.20
CA PHE A 322 -2.41 -21.58 44.26
C PHE A 322 -3.26 -20.85 45.32
N GLY A 323 -4.23 -20.04 44.88
CA GLY A 323 -5.17 -19.36 45.77
C GLY A 323 -6.02 -20.32 46.60
N PHE A 324 -6.54 -21.39 45.99
CA PHE A 324 -7.29 -22.44 46.69
C PHE A 324 -6.41 -23.17 47.72
N SER A 325 -5.16 -23.48 47.35
CA SER A 325 -4.21 -24.15 48.25
C SER A 325 -3.90 -23.30 49.48
N LEU A 326 -3.66 -21.99 49.31
CA LEU A 326 -3.45 -21.06 50.41
C LEU A 326 -4.69 -20.95 51.32
N PHE A 327 -5.88 -20.91 50.73
CA PHE A 327 -7.13 -20.88 51.48
C PHE A 327 -7.29 -22.14 52.34
N VAL A 328 -7.08 -23.33 51.77
CA VAL A 328 -7.15 -24.61 52.52
C VAL A 328 -6.12 -24.66 53.64
N LEU A 329 -4.88 -24.20 53.40
CA LEU A 329 -3.83 -24.13 54.43
C LEU A 329 -4.18 -23.16 55.57
N LEU A 330 -4.81 -22.03 55.26
CA LEU A 330 -5.24 -21.06 56.26
C LEU A 330 -6.39 -21.62 57.12
N TRP A 331 -7.36 -22.29 56.50
CA TRP A 331 -8.46 -22.94 57.24
C TRP A 331 -8.01 -24.12 58.08
N SER A 332 -7.08 -24.94 57.58
CA SER A 332 -6.53 -26.04 58.37
C SER A 332 -5.76 -25.51 59.58
N PHE A 333 -4.99 -24.42 59.43
CA PHE A 333 -4.33 -23.75 60.55
C PHE A 333 -5.32 -23.21 61.60
N ILE A 334 -6.45 -22.64 61.18
CA ILE A 334 -7.49 -22.15 62.10
C ILE A 334 -8.18 -23.31 62.83
N LEU A 335 -8.47 -24.42 62.14
CA LEU A 335 -9.21 -25.55 62.71
C LEU A 335 -8.35 -26.49 63.59
N LEU A 336 -7.03 -26.52 63.36
CA LEU A 336 -6.07 -27.34 64.12
C LEU A 336 -5.44 -26.59 65.30
N ARG A 337 -5.87 -25.36 65.56
CA ARG A 337 -5.47 -24.53 66.70
C ARG A 337 -6.65 -24.41 67.67
#